data_AF-A0A2I0XI26-F1
#
_entry.id   AF-A0A2I0XI26-F1
#
_cell.length_a   1.000
_cell.length_b   1.000
_cell.length_c   1.000
_cell.angle_alpha   90.00
_cell.angle_beta   90.00
_cell.angle_gamma   90.00
#
_symmetry.space_group_name_H-M   'P 1'
#
loop_
_entity.id
_entity.type
_entity.pdbx_description
1 polymer ?
#
loop_
_entity_poly.entity_id
_entity_poly.type
_entity_poly.pdbx_seq_one_letter_code
_entity_poly.pdbx_strand_id
1 'polypeptide(L)'
;MDITSFLSGLKTEASDTIMSDLLLCLKSSLPEERVLVAVLLLHLDLIEDSQVYSVFRREAVKCVITTLECCLSNKKFIANCRTALLILGGIFSVSGEILTEIWLLKQAGLNDEDDETISEEEERRREEWLKSMVSIFIGYKKKSFLETLSNCWKLGSPDLARICLVTTAWISHALPSLFVPELQFSSMALLLRLKESLTSDMDIQQRVLACLCLLNFSKISGKHIN
;
A
#
# COMPACT_ATOMS: atom_id res chain seq x y z
N MET A 1 5.29 7.58 -15.80
CA MET A 1 6.35 6.56 -15.93
C MET A 1 6.06 5.49 -14.91
N ASP A 2 5.84 4.26 -15.36
CA ASP A 2 5.46 3.14 -14.48
C ASP A 2 6.69 2.65 -13.72
N ILE A 3 6.58 2.42 -12.39
CA ILE A 3 7.69 1.91 -11.61
C ILE A 3 8.21 0.57 -12.15
N THR A 4 7.32 -0.23 -12.74
CA THR A 4 7.68 -1.51 -13.37
C THR A 4 8.60 -1.29 -14.58
N SER A 5 8.42 -0.20 -15.34
CA SER A 5 9.28 0.14 -16.48
C SER A 5 10.68 0.62 -16.06
N PHE A 6 10.76 1.41 -14.99
CA PHE A 6 12.04 1.88 -14.44
C PHE A 6 12.85 0.72 -13.84
N LEU A 7 12.20 -0.07 -13.00
CA LEU A 7 12.85 -1.15 -12.27
C LEU A 7 13.07 -2.40 -13.14
N SER A 8 12.26 -2.67 -14.16
CA SER A 8 12.56 -3.74 -15.14
C SER A 8 13.83 -3.46 -15.94
N GLY A 9 14.19 -2.18 -16.15
CA GLY A 9 15.48 -1.79 -16.72
C GLY A 9 16.69 -2.12 -15.83
N LEU A 10 16.47 -2.35 -14.52
CA LEU A 10 17.51 -2.77 -13.57
C LEU A 10 17.69 -4.30 -13.52
N LYS A 11 16.83 -5.07 -14.20
CA LYS A 11 16.88 -6.54 -14.24
C LYS A 11 18.14 -6.99 -15.01
N THR A 12 19.18 -7.34 -14.26
CA THR A 12 20.48 -7.84 -14.75
C THR A 12 20.92 -9.02 -13.88
N GLU A 13 21.97 -9.77 -14.27
CA GLU A 13 22.57 -10.82 -13.43
C GLU A 13 23.01 -10.33 -12.02
N ALA A 14 23.04 -9.02 -11.78
CA ALA A 14 23.34 -8.39 -10.49
C ALA A 14 22.13 -8.26 -9.55
N SER A 15 20.92 -8.67 -9.94
CA SER A 15 19.69 -8.40 -9.18
C SER A 15 19.65 -9.13 -7.82
N ASP A 16 20.12 -10.39 -7.78
CA ASP A 16 20.34 -11.15 -6.54
C ASP A 16 21.35 -10.47 -5.59
N THR A 17 22.37 -9.81 -6.15
CA THR A 17 23.38 -9.07 -5.38
C THR A 17 22.76 -7.80 -4.80
N ILE A 18 22.00 -7.06 -5.61
CA ILE A 18 21.29 -5.84 -5.17
C ILE A 18 20.29 -6.15 -4.06
N MET A 19 19.48 -7.20 -4.19
CA MET A 19 18.52 -7.59 -3.13
C MET A 19 19.24 -8.00 -1.84
N SER A 20 20.36 -8.72 -1.96
CA SER A 20 21.18 -9.11 -0.80
C SER A 20 21.80 -7.90 -0.10
N ASP A 21 22.30 -6.93 -0.86
CA ASP A 21 22.85 -5.68 -0.34
C ASP A 21 21.75 -4.83 0.30
N LEU A 22 20.57 -4.74 -0.30
CA LEU A 22 19.42 -4.05 0.30
C LEU A 22 18.95 -4.72 1.58
N LEU A 23 18.98 -6.05 1.66
CA LEU A 23 18.68 -6.76 2.91
C LEU A 23 19.72 -6.45 3.98
N LEU A 24 20.99 -6.28 3.62
CA LEU A 24 22.03 -5.82 4.53
C LEU A 24 21.78 -4.38 4.98
N CYS A 25 21.48 -3.47 4.05
CA CYS A 25 21.08 -2.08 4.35
C CYS A 25 19.87 -2.02 5.28
N LEU A 26 18.86 -2.86 5.06
CA LEU A 26 17.67 -2.93 5.91
C LEU A 26 18.04 -3.27 7.36
N LYS A 27 19.02 -4.16 7.55
CA LYS A 27 19.48 -4.58 8.89
C LYS A 27 20.37 -3.54 9.56
N SER A 28 21.15 -2.78 8.79
CA SER A 28 22.12 -1.80 9.31
C SER A 28 21.56 -0.38 9.46
N SER A 29 20.48 -0.03 8.75
CA SER A 29 19.88 1.32 8.79
C SER A 29 19.30 1.67 10.16
N LEU A 30 19.15 2.98 10.41
CA LEU A 30 18.45 3.50 11.58
C LEU A 30 17.01 2.97 11.62
N PRO A 31 16.45 2.63 12.79
CA PRO A 31 15.15 1.97 12.90
C PRO A 31 14.02 2.64 12.09
N GLU A 32 13.97 3.96 12.08
CA GLU A 32 13.00 4.79 11.37
C GLU A 32 13.19 4.81 9.84
N GLU A 33 14.41 4.57 9.34
CA GLU A 33 14.73 4.58 7.90
C GLU A 33 14.50 3.22 7.24
N ARG A 34 14.54 2.14 8.03
CA ARG A 34 14.38 0.75 7.55
C ARG A 34 13.14 0.55 6.70
N VAL A 35 12.05 1.25 7.01
CA VAL A 35 10.79 1.13 6.26
C VAL A 35 10.91 1.57 4.81
N LEU A 36 11.74 2.58 4.51
CA LEU A 36 12.00 3.03 3.14
C LEU A 36 12.79 1.96 2.37
N VAL A 37 13.83 1.41 2.99
CA VAL A 37 14.62 0.31 2.43
C VAL A 37 13.76 -0.94 2.21
N ALA A 38 12.84 -1.23 3.13
CA ALA A 38 11.91 -2.35 3.03
C ALA A 38 10.99 -2.21 1.81
N VAL A 39 10.44 -1.03 1.56
CA VAL A 39 9.57 -0.81 0.39
C VAL A 39 10.34 -0.93 -0.91
N LEU A 40 11.57 -0.40 -0.98
CA LEU A 40 12.44 -0.59 -2.15
C LEU A 40 12.75 -2.07 -2.40
N LEU A 41 13.04 -2.83 -1.33
CA LEU A 41 13.27 -4.27 -1.41
C LEU A 41 12.03 -5.02 -1.90
N LEU A 42 10.82 -4.65 -1.45
CA LEU A 42 9.57 -5.23 -1.95
C LEU A 42 9.35 -4.95 -3.43
N HIS A 43 9.66 -3.73 -3.87
CA HIS A 43 9.47 -3.34 -5.25
C HIS A 43 10.37 -4.13 -6.19
N LEU A 44 11.64 -4.34 -5.82
CA LEU A 44 12.57 -5.14 -6.60
C LEU A 44 12.20 -6.62 -6.59
N ASP A 45 11.91 -7.18 -5.41
CA ASP A 45 11.49 -8.59 -5.27
C ASP A 45 10.27 -8.91 -6.12
N LEU A 46 9.32 -7.97 -6.24
CA LEU A 46 8.11 -8.18 -7.03
C LEU A 46 8.39 -8.19 -8.55
N ILE A 47 9.44 -7.51 -9.01
CA ILE A 47 9.78 -7.41 -10.44
C ILE A 47 10.59 -8.60 -10.93
N GLU A 48 11.29 -9.27 -10.03
CA GLU A 48 11.98 -10.52 -10.35
C GLU A 48 11.00 -11.69 -10.58
N ASP A 49 9.71 -11.50 -10.29
CA ASP A 49 8.64 -12.50 -10.44
C ASP A 49 8.98 -13.84 -9.76
N SER A 50 9.69 -13.74 -8.63
CA SER A 50 9.95 -14.87 -7.76
C SER A 50 8.63 -15.30 -7.12
N GLN A 51 8.01 -16.33 -7.70
CA GLN A 51 6.79 -16.96 -7.16
C GLN A 51 7.03 -17.64 -5.80
N VAL A 52 8.27 -17.72 -5.34
CA VAL A 52 8.62 -18.26 -4.03
C VAL A 52 8.58 -17.13 -3.00
N TYR A 53 7.98 -17.40 -1.84
CA TYR A 53 7.95 -16.49 -0.70
C TYR A 53 9.38 -16.21 -0.19
N SER A 54 10.06 -15.27 -0.83
CA SER A 54 11.47 -14.99 -0.61
C SER A 54 11.73 -14.48 0.80
N VAL A 55 12.96 -14.68 1.28
CA VAL A 55 13.39 -14.13 2.57
C VAL A 55 13.33 -12.59 2.55
N PHE A 56 13.58 -11.98 1.39
CA PHE A 56 13.51 -10.54 1.16
C PHE A 56 12.11 -9.99 1.42
N ARG A 57 11.11 -10.55 0.74
CA ARG A 57 9.70 -10.19 0.89
C ARG A 57 9.24 -10.31 2.33
N ARG A 58 9.59 -11.42 3.00
CA ARG A 58 9.23 -11.68 4.39
C ARG A 58 9.79 -10.61 5.34
N GLU A 59 11.09 -10.32 5.25
CA GLU A 59 11.73 -9.35 6.13
C GLU A 59 11.25 -7.93 5.85
N ALA A 60 10.96 -7.60 4.59
CA ALA A 60 10.43 -6.30 4.22
C ALA A 60 8.99 -6.09 4.73
N VAL A 61 8.07 -7.04 4.52
CA VAL A 61 6.69 -6.96 5.06
C VAL A 61 6.71 -6.84 6.57
N LYS A 62 7.52 -7.67 7.24
CA LYS A 62 7.71 -7.61 8.69
C LYS A 62 8.18 -6.22 9.14
N CYS A 63 9.12 -5.62 8.42
CA CYS A 63 9.62 -4.28 8.72
C CYS A 63 8.54 -3.20 8.56
N VAL A 64 7.74 -3.25 7.49
CA VAL A 64 6.63 -2.32 7.26
C VAL A 64 5.62 -2.40 8.39
N ILE A 65 5.17 -3.62 8.75
CA ILE A 65 4.20 -3.82 9.84
C ILE A 65 4.77 -3.33 11.18
N THR A 66 6.02 -3.70 11.50
CA THR A 66 6.67 -3.27 12.76
C THR A 66 6.80 -1.75 12.84
N THR A 67 7.18 -1.10 11.74
CA THR A 67 7.31 0.36 11.69
C THR A 67 5.98 1.06 11.90
N LEU A 68 4.91 0.52 11.29
CA LEU A 68 3.56 1.04 11.45
C LEU A 68 3.14 1.02 12.94
N GLU A 69 3.45 -0.06 13.67
CA GLU A 69 3.21 -0.12 15.11
C GLU A 69 4.06 0.85 15.92
N CYS A 70 5.33 1.00 15.56
CA CYS A 70 6.21 1.97 16.22
C CYS A 70 5.68 3.41 16.10
N CYS A 71 4.90 3.72 15.06
CA CYS A 71 4.26 5.04 14.91
C CYS A 71 3.25 5.36 16.03
N LEU A 72 2.66 4.35 16.68
CA LEU A 72 1.75 4.55 17.82
C LEU A 72 2.49 5.07 19.07
N SER A 73 3.73 4.62 19.25
CA SER A 73 4.52 4.93 20.45
C SER A 73 5.53 6.06 20.22
N ASN A 74 5.92 6.31 18.98
CA ASN A 74 6.99 7.26 18.66
C ASN A 74 6.77 7.96 17.32
N LYS A 75 6.60 9.28 17.38
CA LYS A 75 6.33 10.14 16.22
C LYS A 75 7.45 10.16 15.19
N LYS A 76 8.70 9.83 15.56
CA LYS A 76 9.84 9.85 14.63
C LYS A 76 9.66 8.88 13.45
N PHE A 77 8.87 7.82 13.62
CA PHE A 77 8.61 6.85 12.56
C PHE A 77 7.56 7.34 11.56
N ILE A 78 6.72 8.32 11.92
CA ILE A 78 5.54 8.70 11.13
C ILE A 78 5.93 9.22 9.75
N ALA A 79 6.95 10.07 9.65
CA ALA A 79 7.34 10.67 8.37
C ALA A 79 7.80 9.61 7.35
N ASN A 80 8.71 8.72 7.77
CA ASN A 80 9.20 7.65 6.90
C ASN A 80 8.14 6.57 6.65
N CYS A 81 7.30 6.25 7.64
CA CYS A 81 6.18 5.34 7.46
C CYS A 81 5.18 5.90 6.45
N ARG A 82 4.85 7.19 6.54
CA ARG A 82 3.96 7.88 5.59
C ARG A 82 4.50 7.77 4.17
N THR A 83 5.77 8.15 4.00
CA THR A 83 6.45 8.09 2.71
C THR A 83 6.46 6.67 2.15
N ALA A 84 6.83 5.69 2.97
CA ALA A 84 6.85 4.28 2.59
C ALA A 84 5.48 3.77 2.14
N LEU A 85 4.42 4.06 2.89
CA LEU A 85 3.06 3.64 2.55
C LEU A 85 2.55 4.27 1.25
N LEU A 86 2.93 5.51 0.94
CA LEU A 86 2.63 6.13 -0.35
C LEU A 86 3.43 5.47 -1.48
N ILE A 87 4.71 5.18 -1.25
CA ILE A 87 5.61 4.55 -2.24
C ILE A 87 5.12 3.15 -2.62
N LEU A 88 4.53 2.37 -1.68
CA LEU A 88 3.93 1.05 -1.98
C LEU A 88 2.99 1.09 -3.19
N GLY A 89 2.32 2.23 -3.39
CA GLY A 89 1.45 2.48 -4.54
C GLY A 89 2.10 2.23 -5.90
N GLY A 90 3.41 2.45 -6.01
CA GLY A 90 4.13 2.31 -7.27
C GLY A 90 3.87 3.44 -8.27
N ILE A 91 3.21 4.52 -7.85
CA ILE A 91 2.74 5.58 -8.75
C ILE A 91 3.59 6.84 -8.58
N PHE A 92 4.32 7.19 -9.65
CA PHE A 92 5.25 8.33 -9.66
C PHE A 92 5.08 9.20 -10.90
N SER A 93 5.35 10.50 -10.74
CA SER A 93 5.53 11.43 -11.86
C SER A 93 6.86 11.16 -12.56
N VAL A 94 7.08 11.79 -13.73
CA VAL A 94 8.38 11.74 -14.42
C VAL A 94 9.49 12.37 -13.59
N SER A 95 9.19 13.35 -12.73
CA SER A 95 10.13 13.96 -11.79
C SER A 95 10.37 13.13 -10.51
N GLY A 96 9.65 12.01 -10.34
CA GLY A 96 9.78 11.12 -9.18
C GLY A 96 8.89 11.50 -7.99
N GLU A 97 7.92 12.40 -8.17
CA GLU A 97 6.95 12.74 -7.13
C GLU A 97 5.98 11.59 -6.90
N ILE A 98 5.62 11.33 -5.64
CA ILE A 98 4.70 10.25 -5.29
C ILE A 98 3.27 10.69 -5.56
N LEU A 99 2.57 10.02 -6.47
CA LEU A 99 1.24 10.40 -6.94
C LEU A 99 0.11 9.50 -6.44
N THR A 100 0.40 8.54 -5.55
CA THR A 100 -0.57 7.53 -5.08
C THR A 100 -1.87 8.14 -4.55
N GLU A 101 -1.78 9.19 -3.75
CA GLU A 101 -2.97 9.86 -3.21
C GLU A 101 -3.74 10.66 -4.27
N ILE A 102 -3.03 11.34 -5.18
CA ILE A 102 -3.64 12.10 -6.28
C ILE A 102 -4.40 11.16 -7.22
N TRP A 103 -3.80 10.02 -7.57
CA TRP A 103 -4.44 9.00 -8.37
C TRP A 103 -5.71 8.47 -7.69
N LEU A 104 -5.69 8.20 -6.38
CA LEU A 104 -6.90 7.77 -5.65
C LEU A 104 -8.03 8.81 -5.68
N LEU A 105 -7.69 10.09 -5.53
CA LEU A 105 -8.68 11.16 -5.60
C LEU A 105 -9.27 11.29 -7.02
N LYS A 106 -8.47 11.08 -8.07
CA LYS A 106 -8.95 10.99 -9.47
C LYS A 106 -9.91 9.81 -9.65
N GLN A 107 -9.56 8.62 -9.13
CA GLN A 107 -10.44 7.44 -9.16
C GLN A 107 -11.76 7.65 -8.41
N ALA A 108 -11.79 8.59 -7.48
CA ALA A 108 -12.99 8.97 -6.74
C ALA A 108 -13.78 10.13 -7.37
N GLY A 109 -13.33 10.69 -8.50
CA GLY A 109 -13.96 11.81 -9.19
C GLY A 109 -13.74 13.18 -8.56
N LEU A 110 -12.69 13.36 -7.74
CA LEU A 110 -12.39 14.64 -7.05
C LEU A 110 -11.36 15.51 -7.76
N ASN A 111 -10.66 15.00 -8.77
CA ASN A 111 -9.63 15.71 -9.54
C ASN A 111 -9.83 15.44 -11.04
N ASP A 112 -10.65 16.27 -11.69
CA ASP A 112 -10.92 16.28 -13.14
C ASP A 112 -10.06 17.33 -13.86
N GLU A 113 -8.85 17.64 -13.38
CA GLU A 113 -7.92 18.43 -14.18
C GLU A 113 -7.50 17.57 -15.40
N ASP A 114 -7.55 18.17 -16.60
CA ASP A 114 -7.27 17.61 -17.94
C ASP A 114 -5.86 16.99 -18.03
N ASP A 115 -5.66 15.89 -17.32
CA ASP A 115 -4.38 15.21 -17.19
C ASP A 115 -4.44 13.92 -18.01
N GLU A 116 -3.41 13.74 -18.85
CA GLU A 116 -3.26 12.75 -19.92
C GLU A 116 -4.12 11.50 -19.71
N THR A 117 -4.90 11.13 -20.74
CA THR A 117 -5.68 9.89 -20.74
C THR A 117 -4.73 8.73 -20.45
N ILE A 118 -4.74 8.23 -19.21
CA ILE A 118 -3.96 7.07 -18.81
C ILE A 118 -4.40 5.93 -19.72
N SER A 119 -3.46 5.34 -20.45
CA SER A 119 -3.75 4.21 -21.32
C SER A 119 -4.36 3.08 -20.47
N GLU A 120 -5.36 2.38 -21.03
CA GLU A 120 -5.97 1.19 -20.41
C GLU A 120 -4.90 0.17 -19.98
N GLU A 121 -3.81 0.08 -20.73
CA GLU A 121 -2.68 -0.81 -20.45
C GLU A 121 -1.85 -0.37 -19.23
N GLU A 122 -1.72 0.95 -18.98
CA GLU A 122 -1.07 1.45 -17.77
C GLU A 122 -1.96 1.28 -16.53
N GLU A 123 -3.27 1.47 -16.66
CA GLU A 123 -4.20 1.19 -15.58
C GLU A 123 -4.22 -0.30 -15.23
N ARG A 124 -4.22 -1.19 -16.24
CA ARG A 124 -4.11 -2.64 -16.05
C ARG A 124 -2.83 -3.03 -15.28
N ARG A 125 -1.67 -2.47 -15.65
CA ARG A 125 -0.40 -2.72 -14.95
C ARG A 125 -0.43 -2.24 -13.50
N ARG A 126 -1.06 -1.09 -13.22
CA ARG A 126 -1.25 -0.61 -11.85
C ARG A 126 -2.14 -1.53 -11.03
N GLU A 127 -3.22 -2.05 -11.62
CA GLU A 127 -4.06 -3.02 -10.94
C GLU A 127 -3.31 -4.32 -10.62
N GLU A 128 -2.50 -4.83 -11.54
CA GLU A 128 -1.68 -6.04 -11.33
C GLU A 128 -0.62 -5.85 -10.25
N TRP A 129 0.04 -4.68 -10.26
CA TRP A 129 0.95 -4.26 -9.21
C TRP A 129 0.26 -4.25 -7.84
N LEU A 130 -0.89 -3.57 -7.75
CA LEU A 130 -1.69 -3.48 -6.55
C LEU A 130 -2.12 -4.88 -6.05
N LYS A 131 -2.64 -5.74 -6.93
CA LYS A 131 -3.06 -7.11 -6.59
C LYS A 131 -1.90 -7.91 -6.01
N SER A 132 -0.73 -7.77 -6.62
CA SER A 132 0.49 -8.45 -6.17
C SER A 132 0.94 -7.96 -4.80
N MET A 133 1.03 -6.64 -4.60
CA MET A 133 1.39 -6.05 -3.31
C MET A 133 0.43 -6.47 -2.20
N VAL A 134 -0.87 -6.36 -2.43
CA VAL A 134 -1.89 -6.75 -1.45
C VAL A 134 -1.77 -8.24 -1.10
N SER A 135 -1.54 -9.10 -2.09
CA SER A 135 -1.32 -10.54 -1.88
C SER A 135 -0.10 -10.83 -1.00
N ILE A 136 1.00 -10.07 -1.18
CA ILE A 136 2.21 -10.18 -0.35
C ILE A 136 1.89 -9.88 1.12
N PHE A 137 1.16 -8.79 1.40
CA PHE A 137 0.81 -8.40 2.76
C PHE A 137 -0.18 -9.36 3.42
N ILE A 138 -1.20 -9.83 2.71
CA ILE A 138 -2.18 -10.80 3.25
C ILE A 138 -1.55 -12.19 3.45
N GLY A 139 -0.60 -12.57 2.59
CA GLY A 139 0.14 -13.81 2.71
C GLY A 139 1.05 -13.87 3.95
N TYR A 140 1.35 -12.73 4.59
CA TYR A 140 2.16 -12.69 5.80
C TYR A 140 1.37 -13.12 7.05
N LYS A 141 1.38 -14.42 7.34
CA LYS A 141 0.57 -15.04 8.40
C LYS A 141 1.03 -14.74 9.84
N LYS A 142 2.23 -14.18 10.05
CA LYS A 142 2.73 -13.89 11.42
C LYS A 142 2.02 -12.72 12.08
N LYS A 143 1.54 -11.76 11.27
CA LYS A 143 0.87 -10.55 11.79
C LYS A 143 0.03 -9.90 10.72
N SER A 144 -1.20 -9.50 11.06
CA SER A 144 -2.08 -8.86 10.09
C SER A 144 -1.67 -7.40 9.83
N PHE A 145 -1.36 -7.11 8.56
CA PHE A 145 -1.15 -5.74 8.11
C PHE A 145 -2.42 -4.89 8.21
N LEU A 146 -3.58 -5.43 7.80
CA LEU A 146 -4.85 -4.70 7.82
C LEU A 146 -5.31 -4.37 9.25
N GLU A 147 -5.11 -5.29 10.19
CA GLU A 147 -5.40 -5.05 11.61
C GLU A 147 -4.47 -3.99 12.19
N THR A 148 -3.18 -4.06 11.87
CA THR A 148 -2.19 -3.05 12.28
C THR A 148 -2.56 -1.66 11.73
N LEU A 149 -2.97 -1.60 10.47
CA LEU A 149 -3.44 -0.37 9.80
C LEU A 149 -4.70 0.19 10.47
N SER A 150 -5.67 -0.67 10.80
CA SER A 150 -6.88 -0.29 11.55
C SER A 150 -6.53 0.29 12.93
N ASN A 151 -5.61 -0.33 13.66
CA ASN A 151 -5.17 0.14 14.96
C ASN A 151 -4.45 1.50 14.87
N CYS A 152 -3.60 1.68 13.87
CA CYS A 152 -2.91 2.95 13.62
C CYS A 152 -3.87 4.07 13.21
N TRP A 153 -4.93 3.74 12.46
CA TRP A 153 -5.99 4.69 12.18
C TRP A 153 -6.73 5.09 13.46
N LYS A 154 -7.06 4.13 14.33
CA LYS A 154 -7.84 4.40 15.55
C LYS A 154 -7.06 5.18 16.62
N LEU A 155 -5.82 4.78 16.88
CA LEU A 155 -5.02 5.26 18.02
C LEU A 155 -3.94 6.27 17.63
N GLY A 156 -3.71 6.44 16.32
CA GLY A 156 -2.67 7.31 15.79
C GLY A 156 -2.98 8.79 15.86
N SER A 157 -1.95 9.61 15.63
CA SER A 157 -2.12 11.04 15.35
C SER A 157 -2.92 11.27 14.06
N PRO A 158 -3.51 12.47 13.84
CA PRO A 158 -4.24 12.79 12.61
C PRO A 158 -3.47 12.49 11.32
N ASP A 159 -2.16 12.78 11.27
CA ASP A 159 -1.32 12.46 10.10
C ASP A 159 -1.21 10.96 9.83
N LEU A 160 -1.12 10.16 10.89
CA LEU A 160 -1.07 8.70 10.81
C LEU A 160 -2.43 8.14 10.39
N ALA A 161 -3.52 8.68 10.93
CA ALA A 161 -4.87 8.31 10.54
C ALA A 161 -5.15 8.60 9.05
N ARG A 162 -4.72 9.78 8.56
CA ARG A 162 -4.83 10.16 7.15
C ARG A 162 -4.11 9.18 6.24
N ILE A 163 -2.84 8.84 6.54
CA ILE A 163 -2.14 7.87 5.70
C ILE A 163 -2.73 6.47 5.82
N CYS A 164 -3.24 6.04 6.98
CA CYS A 164 -3.95 4.77 7.09
C CYS A 164 -5.21 4.72 6.22
N LEU A 165 -5.96 5.82 6.13
CA LEU A 165 -7.10 5.96 5.23
C LEU A 165 -6.67 5.88 3.75
N VAL A 166 -5.64 6.65 3.35
CA VAL A 166 -5.10 6.62 1.97
C VAL A 166 -4.65 5.22 1.59
N THR A 167 -3.90 4.55 2.46
CA THR A 167 -3.46 3.16 2.25
C THR A 167 -4.64 2.19 2.19
N THR A 168 -5.66 2.39 3.02
CA THR A 168 -6.88 1.59 2.98
C THR A 168 -7.62 1.78 1.65
N ALA A 169 -7.72 3.02 1.15
CA ALA A 169 -8.31 3.32 -0.14
C ALA A 169 -7.55 2.62 -1.26
N TRP A 170 -6.22 2.70 -1.26
CA TRP A 170 -5.37 1.99 -2.21
C TRP A 170 -5.58 0.48 -2.20
N ILE A 171 -5.53 -0.16 -1.03
CA ILE A 171 -5.75 -1.61 -0.90
C ILE A 171 -7.17 -1.99 -1.33
N SER A 172 -8.16 -1.12 -1.07
CA SER A 172 -9.57 -1.39 -1.36
C SER A 172 -9.81 -1.67 -2.85
N HIS A 173 -9.05 -1.05 -3.75
CA HIS A 173 -9.15 -1.26 -5.19
C HIS A 173 -8.81 -2.71 -5.60
N ALA A 174 -7.98 -3.41 -4.83
CA ALA A 174 -7.61 -4.79 -5.11
C ALA A 174 -8.71 -5.78 -4.72
N LEU A 175 -9.54 -5.42 -3.73
CA LEU A 175 -10.44 -6.36 -3.06
C LEU A 175 -11.52 -6.95 -3.97
N PRO A 176 -12.18 -6.19 -4.88
CA PRO A 176 -13.16 -6.76 -5.79
C PRO A 176 -12.59 -7.88 -6.67
N SER A 177 -11.30 -7.81 -6.98
CA SER A 177 -10.59 -8.79 -7.81
C SER A 177 -9.88 -9.90 -7.03
N LEU A 178 -9.53 -9.67 -5.77
CA LEU A 178 -8.86 -10.63 -4.91
C LEU A 178 -9.90 -11.41 -4.08
N PHE A 179 -10.25 -12.61 -4.54
CA PHE A 179 -11.04 -13.53 -3.71
C PHE A 179 -10.11 -14.21 -2.69
N VAL A 180 -10.03 -13.63 -1.49
CA VAL A 180 -9.21 -14.18 -0.40
C VAL A 180 -10.08 -14.28 0.85
N PRO A 181 -10.50 -15.49 1.29
CA PRO A 181 -11.29 -15.67 2.50
C PRO A 181 -10.66 -15.01 3.75
N GLU A 182 -9.34 -14.98 3.83
CA GLU A 182 -8.60 -14.33 4.93
C GLU A 182 -8.76 -12.80 4.96
N LEU A 183 -9.14 -12.21 3.82
CA LEU A 183 -9.46 -10.79 3.71
C LEU A 183 -10.76 -10.46 4.44
N GLN A 184 -11.71 -11.38 4.50
CA GLN A 184 -13.06 -11.12 5.00
C GLN A 184 -13.05 -10.78 6.49
N PHE A 185 -12.31 -11.53 7.31
CA PHE A 185 -12.19 -11.25 8.75
C PHE A 185 -11.26 -10.07 9.02
N SER A 186 -10.12 -10.01 8.35
CA SER A 186 -9.12 -8.98 8.63
C SER A 186 -9.53 -7.59 8.13
N SER A 187 -10.45 -7.50 7.16
CA SER A 187 -10.98 -6.23 6.65
C SER A 187 -12.17 -5.67 7.43
N MET A 188 -12.81 -6.47 8.30
CA MET A 188 -13.90 -5.97 9.15
C MET A 188 -13.44 -4.82 10.05
N ALA A 189 -12.21 -4.89 10.56
CA ALA A 189 -11.62 -3.84 11.37
C ALA A 189 -11.55 -2.51 10.58
N LEU A 190 -11.13 -2.57 9.32
CA LEU A 190 -11.10 -1.39 8.43
C LEU A 190 -12.51 -0.88 8.10
N LEU A 191 -13.48 -1.76 7.86
CA LEU A 191 -14.88 -1.40 7.61
C LEU A 191 -15.51 -0.65 8.80
N LEU A 192 -15.28 -1.13 10.02
CA LEU A 192 -15.73 -0.42 11.23
C LEU A 192 -15.11 0.97 11.31
N ARG A 193 -13.82 1.10 10.98
CA ARG A 193 -13.11 2.38 11.01
C ARG A 193 -13.61 3.35 9.96
N LEU A 194 -13.90 2.87 8.76
CA LEU A 194 -14.54 3.65 7.70
C LEU A 194 -15.89 4.21 8.17
N LYS A 195 -16.74 3.36 8.73
CA LYS A 195 -18.06 3.77 9.24
C LYS A 195 -17.96 4.83 10.35
N GLU A 196 -17.05 4.63 11.30
CA GLU A 196 -16.80 5.59 12.38
C GLU A 196 -16.24 6.92 11.83
N SER A 197 -15.34 6.87 10.84
CA SER A 197 -14.73 8.07 10.25
C SER A 197 -15.76 8.97 9.56
N LEU A 198 -16.78 8.40 8.90
CA LEU A 198 -17.85 9.16 8.25
C LEU A 198 -18.74 9.94 9.21
N THR A 199 -18.74 9.58 10.49
CA THR A 199 -19.48 10.31 11.54
C THR A 199 -18.67 11.46 12.16
N SER A 200 -17.39 11.56 11.82
CA SER A 200 -16.48 12.58 12.32
C SER A 200 -16.33 13.74 11.34
N ASP A 201 -15.81 14.87 11.83
CA ASP A 201 -15.50 16.04 10.99
C ASP A 201 -14.25 15.77 10.15
N MET A 202 -14.45 15.15 8.99
CA MET A 202 -13.40 14.90 8.01
C MET A 202 -13.39 15.97 6.93
N ASP A 203 -12.19 16.29 6.45
CA ASP A 203 -12.00 17.05 5.23
C ASP A 203 -12.61 16.32 4.01
N ILE A 204 -12.82 17.06 2.92
CA ILE A 204 -13.53 16.54 1.75
C ILE A 204 -12.76 15.41 1.06
N GLN A 205 -11.43 15.48 1.01
CA GLN A 205 -10.59 14.46 0.40
C GLN A 205 -10.67 13.16 1.19
N GLN A 206 -10.54 13.23 2.52
CA GLN A 206 -10.69 12.09 3.41
C GLN A 206 -12.08 11.45 3.30
N ARG A 207 -13.13 12.27 3.24
CA ARG A 207 -14.50 11.77 3.09
C ARG A 207 -14.69 11.01 1.79
N VAL A 208 -14.19 11.55 0.69
CA VAL A 208 -14.29 10.89 -0.62
C VAL A 208 -13.46 9.60 -0.68
N LEU A 209 -12.26 9.58 -0.11
CA LEU A 209 -11.47 8.34 0.02
C LEU A 209 -12.20 7.29 0.87
N ALA A 210 -12.85 7.68 1.97
CA ALA A 210 -13.63 6.76 2.79
C ALA A 210 -14.84 6.19 2.04
N CYS A 211 -15.54 7.02 1.27
CA CYS A 211 -16.63 6.59 0.39
C CYS A 211 -16.14 5.62 -0.70
N LEU A 212 -14.99 5.92 -1.33
CA LEU A 212 -14.36 5.05 -2.34
C LEU A 212 -14.03 3.67 -1.75
N CYS A 213 -13.49 3.63 -0.53
CA CYS A 213 -13.24 2.37 0.16
C CYS A 213 -14.54 1.55 0.31
N LEU A 214 -15.59 2.16 0.85
CA LEU A 214 -16.87 1.49 1.10
C LEU A 214 -17.51 0.97 -0.19
N LEU A 215 -17.43 1.76 -1.28
CA LEU A 215 -17.88 1.35 -2.60
C LEU A 215 -17.11 0.12 -3.10
N ASN A 216 -15.79 0.07 -2.90
CA ASN A 216 -15.00 -1.09 -3.30
C ASN A 216 -15.30 -2.31 -2.43
N PHE A 217 -15.52 -2.12 -1.12
CA PHE A 217 -15.96 -3.18 -0.22
C PHE A 217 -17.34 -3.75 -0.61
N SER A 218 -18.31 -2.93 -1.02
CA SER A 218 -19.63 -3.42 -1.42
C SER A 218 -19.60 -4.29 -2.67
N LYS A 219 -18.61 -4.10 -3.55
CA LYS A 219 -18.41 -4.92 -4.76
C LYS A 219 -17.96 -6.35 -4.46
N ILE A 220 -17.41 -6.62 -3.27
CA ILE A 220 -17.00 -7.97 -2.85
C ILE A 220 -18.22 -8.88 -2.67
N SER A 221 -19.30 -8.35 -2.07
CA SER A 221 -20.53 -9.11 -1.80
C SER A 221 -21.33 -9.45 -3.07
N GLY A 222 -21.16 -8.67 -4.15
CA GLY A 222 -21.89 -8.88 -5.41
C GLY A 222 -21.43 -10.07 -6.25
N LYS A 223 -20.24 -10.63 -5.99
CA LYS A 223 -19.70 -11.80 -6.71
C LYS A 223 -20.20 -13.15 -6.17
N HIS A 224 -21.00 -13.15 -5.11
CA HIS A 224 -21.59 -14.36 -4.51
C HIS A 224 -22.96 -14.75 -5.08
N ILE A 225 -23.44 -14.07 -6.13
CA ILE A 225 -24.71 -14.38 -6.81
C ILE A 225 -24.45 -14.41 -8.31
N ASN A 226 -23.83 -15.50 -8.78
CA ASN A 226 -23.95 -16.06 -10.14
C ASN A 226 -23.27 -17.42 -10.17
#